data_AF-A0AAJ5JXA4-F1
#
_entry.id   AF-A0AAJ5JXA4-F1
#
_cell.length_a   1.000
_cell.length_b   1.000
_cell.length_c   1.000
_cell.angle_alpha   90.00
_cell.angle_beta   90.00
_cell.angle_gamma   90.00
#
_symmetry.space_group_name_H-M   'P 1'
#
loop_
_entity.id
_entity.type
_entity.pdbx_description
1 polymer ?
#
loop_
_entity_poly.entity_id
_entity_poly.type
_entity_poly.pdbx_seq_one_letter_code
_entity_poly.pdbx_strand_id
1 'polypeptide(L)'
;MGAKGGESWLDLLHREADGDLTEAERAQLVLLEQDTTFSEVRQHLAHATGALQALRPPGLPHSLAEEVASDIAWSMRLRAAPPAPSSVAARVASEVGLSQRLSLAAGPALPRSVAQDVAAEVRASTWVGAAPVLPRSLAPTVAAEVGWAARLERPSPPLPASAAGPLAARIAREVGGGAATPAPTPARHNPAPLLLVSGLLVGLTLLGITSAWPNLAAGATVLQTLVAQVSPLAGVGLVLLLAVSLLIAWRPTPAVQRLGAGAFALSAVLTLPPLYQAFGRSGVTVGHDVTVHGRVAGNVVALGGNVILARDAQVQGEVITLFGDVRREAGASVAGRVNTLLGHAPGDATALQTAPPTGASLATASAFRPLLGWLGGAAWSRIFVVLTGGMLLLLFVAGAAPVLARRQRHAPLLTLALGVLALALLIGPALGLALAGLLVPALLASAFALLLVATGLSVSAYDAGRAVAYRLRLPAPDALGALLGLGAVAATLSLPPLALTCALVGGAWGTGTLLLTRPGREAES
;
A
#
# COMPACT_ATOMS: atom_id res chain seq x y z
N MET A 1 9.46 14.76 48.63
CA MET A 1 8.49 14.43 47.56
C MET A 1 8.15 15.72 46.86
N GLY A 2 8.83 16.00 45.74
CA GLY A 2 8.62 17.23 44.97
C GLY A 2 7.37 17.09 44.11
N ALA A 3 6.39 17.97 44.33
CA ALA A 3 5.28 18.14 43.41
C ALA A 3 5.85 18.38 42.00
N LYS A 4 5.42 17.58 41.02
CA LYS A 4 5.68 17.86 39.61
C LYS A 4 4.97 19.18 39.30
N GLY A 5 5.72 20.28 39.39
CA GLY A 5 5.24 21.67 39.32
C GLY A 5 4.75 22.07 37.94
N GLY A 6 3.70 21.42 37.45
CA GLY A 6 3.09 21.74 36.17
C GLY A 6 1.85 20.91 35.82
N GLU A 7 1.27 20.13 36.73
CA GLU A 7 -0.11 19.69 36.52
C GLU A 7 -1.01 20.91 36.61
N SER A 8 -1.68 21.22 35.50
CA SER A 8 -2.59 22.34 35.41
C SER A 8 -3.73 22.11 36.39
N TRP A 9 -4.08 23.09 37.23
CA TRP A 9 -5.23 23.00 38.13
C TRP A 9 -6.55 22.69 37.39
N LEU A 10 -6.59 22.86 36.06
CA LEU A 10 -7.66 22.40 35.17
C LEU A 10 -7.82 20.87 35.18
N ASP A 11 -6.73 20.11 35.25
CA ASP A 11 -6.80 18.63 35.29
C ASP A 11 -7.40 18.17 36.63
N LEU A 12 -7.15 18.89 37.72
CA LEU A 12 -7.78 18.62 39.02
C LEU A 12 -9.29 18.90 38.99
N LEU A 13 -9.73 19.96 38.31
CA LEU A 13 -11.16 20.24 38.11
C LEU A 13 -11.85 19.19 37.22
N HIS A 14 -11.15 18.66 36.22
CA HIS A 14 -11.69 17.54 35.42
C HIS A 14 -11.88 16.28 36.26
N ARG A 15 -10.87 15.91 37.08
CA ARG A 15 -11.00 14.76 38.00
C ARG A 15 -12.04 14.99 39.09
N GLU A 16 -12.23 16.24 39.53
CA GLU A 16 -13.34 16.60 40.44
C GLU A 16 -14.70 16.30 39.81
N ALA A 17 -14.90 16.68 38.55
CA ALA A 17 -16.16 16.46 37.84
C ALA A 17 -16.46 14.96 37.62
N ASP A 18 -15.42 14.14 37.44
CA ASP A 18 -15.54 12.69 37.29
C ASP A 18 -15.70 11.93 38.63
N GLY A 19 -15.52 12.62 39.76
CA GLY A 19 -15.58 12.02 41.10
C GLY A 19 -14.36 11.16 41.47
N ASP A 20 -13.25 11.30 40.73
CA ASP A 20 -12.03 10.46 40.85
C ASP A 20 -10.88 11.17 41.59
N LEU A 21 -11.20 12.00 42.59
CA LEU A 21 -10.21 12.74 43.38
C LEU A 21 -9.68 11.93 44.56
N THR A 22 -8.35 11.83 44.64
CA THR A 22 -7.63 11.34 45.82
C THR A 22 -7.71 12.34 46.98
N GLU A 23 -7.48 11.89 48.22
CA GLU A 23 -7.50 12.78 49.41
C GLU A 23 -6.46 13.90 49.33
N ALA A 24 -5.29 13.62 48.76
CA ALA A 24 -4.22 14.62 48.59
C ALA A 24 -4.62 15.71 47.58
N GLU A 25 -5.30 15.35 46.49
CA GLU A 25 -5.81 16.30 45.49
C GLU A 25 -6.97 17.14 46.05
N ARG A 26 -7.84 16.55 46.89
CA ARG A 26 -8.87 17.32 47.61
C ARG A 26 -8.25 18.37 48.52
N ALA A 27 -7.18 18.03 49.24
CA ALA A 27 -6.46 19.00 50.05
C ALA A 27 -5.83 20.13 49.21
N GLN A 28 -5.34 19.83 48.00
CA GLN A 28 -4.84 20.85 47.06
C GLN A 28 -5.96 21.75 46.52
N LEU A 29 -7.14 21.20 46.21
CA LEU A 29 -8.30 21.98 45.78
C LEU A 29 -8.75 22.98 46.86
N VAL A 30 -8.72 22.58 48.14
CA VAL A 30 -9.02 23.48 49.27
C VAL A 30 -8.02 24.64 49.37
N LEU A 31 -6.74 24.40 49.02
CA LEU A 31 -5.74 25.47 48.98
C LEU A 31 -5.97 26.43 47.79
N LEU A 32 -6.39 25.91 46.64
CA LEU A 32 -6.70 26.69 45.44
C LEU A 32 -8.02 27.48 45.55
N GLU A 33 -8.91 27.11 46.47
CA GLU A 33 -10.18 27.80 46.72
C GLU A 33 -9.99 29.25 47.21
N GLN A 34 -8.78 29.59 47.68
CA GLN A 34 -8.41 30.97 48.02
C GLN A 34 -8.15 31.85 46.79
N ASP A 35 -7.93 31.25 45.62
CA ASP A 35 -7.74 31.98 44.35
C ASP A 35 -9.11 32.33 43.74
N THR A 36 -9.34 33.62 43.51
CA THR A 36 -10.58 34.13 42.92
C THR A 36 -10.79 33.60 41.48
N THR A 37 -9.71 33.46 40.71
CA THR A 37 -9.78 32.99 39.33
C THR A 37 -10.18 31.52 39.26
N PHE A 38 -9.67 30.70 40.18
CA PHE A 38 -10.04 29.29 40.31
C PHE A 38 -11.53 29.14 40.67
N SER A 39 -12.01 29.95 41.62
CA SER A 39 -13.42 29.94 42.05
C SER A 39 -14.38 30.35 40.93
N GLU A 40 -14.05 31.38 40.14
CA GLU A 40 -14.83 31.81 38.98
C GLU A 40 -14.95 30.71 37.92
N VAL A 41 -13.85 30.00 37.64
CA VAL A 41 -13.83 28.91 36.65
C VAL A 41 -14.62 27.71 37.14
N ARG A 42 -14.48 27.34 38.42
CA ARG A 42 -15.25 26.26 39.05
C ARG A 42 -16.75 26.56 39.03
N GLN A 43 -17.15 27.81 39.29
CA GLN A 43 -18.54 28.25 39.21
C GLN A 43 -19.08 28.21 37.76
N HIS A 44 -18.29 28.64 36.77
CA HIS A 44 -18.66 28.52 35.35
C HIS A 44 -18.87 27.06 34.92
N LEU A 45 -17.99 26.16 35.33
CA LEU A 45 -18.11 24.72 35.03
C LEU A 45 -19.33 24.08 35.69
N ALA A 46 -19.60 24.43 36.96
CA ALA A 46 -20.79 23.97 37.66
C ALA A 46 -22.08 24.46 36.96
N HIS A 47 -22.10 25.72 36.51
CA HIS A 47 -23.22 26.28 35.77
C HIS A 47 -23.41 25.61 34.41
N ALA A 48 -22.34 25.40 33.64
CA ALA A 48 -22.39 24.73 32.34
C ALA A 48 -22.86 23.27 32.48
N THR A 49 -22.36 22.54 33.47
CA THR A 49 -22.78 21.17 33.78
C THR A 49 -24.26 21.12 34.15
N GLY A 50 -24.73 22.05 34.99
CA GLY A 50 -26.14 22.16 35.34
C GLY A 50 -27.02 22.46 34.12
N ALA A 51 -26.59 23.38 33.24
CA ALA A 51 -27.30 23.69 32.00
C ALA A 51 -27.39 22.48 31.06
N LEU A 52 -26.31 21.71 30.92
CA LEU A 52 -26.28 20.48 30.11
C LEU A 52 -27.15 19.37 30.71
N GLN A 53 -27.15 19.19 32.03
CA GLN A 53 -28.02 18.22 32.70
C GLN A 53 -29.50 18.60 32.65
N ALA A 54 -29.80 19.90 32.58
CA ALA A 54 -31.16 20.40 32.41
C ALA A 54 -31.71 20.24 30.98
N LEU A 55 -30.84 20.00 29.98
CA LEU A 55 -31.30 19.66 28.64
C LEU A 55 -32.07 18.34 28.71
N ARG A 56 -33.36 18.39 28.32
CA ARG A 56 -34.13 17.16 28.15
C ARG A 56 -33.42 16.29 27.12
N PRO A 57 -33.11 15.02 27.44
CA PRO A 57 -32.59 14.10 26.44
C PRO A 57 -33.57 14.08 25.26
N PRO A 58 -33.09 14.20 24.02
CA PRO A 58 -33.97 14.18 22.86
C PRO A 58 -34.77 12.88 22.90
N GLY A 59 -36.10 13.00 22.82
CA GLY A 59 -36.97 11.83 22.78
C GLY A 59 -36.57 10.97 21.58
N LEU A 60 -36.11 9.74 21.84
CA LEU A 60 -35.80 8.81 20.76
C LEU A 60 -37.12 8.47 20.06
N PRO A 61 -37.27 8.75 18.75
CA PRO A 61 -38.57 8.71 18.06
C PRO A 61 -39.19 7.30 17.95
N HIS A 62 -38.40 6.26 18.24
CA HIS A 62 -38.82 4.86 18.24
C HIS A 62 -37.76 4.01 18.95
N SER A 63 -38.19 2.88 19.53
CA SER A 63 -37.31 1.90 20.16
C SER A 63 -36.34 1.31 19.14
N LEU A 64 -35.04 1.57 19.33
CA LEU A 64 -33.97 0.92 18.54
C LEU A 64 -33.71 -0.51 18.99
N ALA A 65 -34.41 -1.02 20.01
CA ALA A 65 -34.16 -2.35 20.57
C ALA A 65 -34.40 -3.46 19.53
N GLU A 66 -35.40 -3.29 18.66
CA GLU A 66 -35.70 -4.28 17.61
C GLU A 66 -34.66 -4.25 16.47
N GLU A 67 -34.20 -3.06 16.10
CA GLU A 67 -33.13 -2.88 15.09
C GLU A 67 -31.80 -3.43 15.59
N VAL A 68 -31.44 -3.14 16.85
CA VAL A 68 -30.23 -3.69 17.50
C VAL A 68 -30.34 -5.21 17.69
N ALA A 69 -31.52 -5.74 18.05
CA ALA A 69 -31.73 -7.19 18.15
C ALA A 69 -31.59 -7.88 16.79
N SER A 70 -32.09 -7.25 15.72
CA SER A 70 -31.91 -7.69 14.33
C SER A 70 -30.42 -7.75 13.95
N ASP A 71 -29.66 -6.70 14.24
CA ASP A 71 -28.23 -6.64 13.94
C ASP A 71 -27.42 -7.67 14.72
N ILE A 72 -27.74 -7.88 16.00
CA ILE A 72 -27.11 -8.93 16.82
C ILE A 72 -27.42 -10.32 16.22
N ALA A 73 -28.68 -10.58 15.84
CA ALA A 73 -29.08 -11.84 15.22
C ALA A 73 -28.38 -12.08 13.87
N TRP A 74 -28.21 -11.04 13.06
CA TRP A 74 -27.47 -11.11 11.80
C TRP A 74 -25.98 -11.37 12.02
N SER A 75 -25.37 -10.70 13.00
CA SER A 75 -23.97 -10.91 13.35
C SER A 75 -23.72 -12.36 13.83
N MET A 76 -24.67 -12.92 14.59
CA MET A 76 -24.63 -14.30 15.06
C MET A 76 -24.75 -15.29 13.90
N ARG A 77 -25.64 -15.03 12.93
CA ARG A 77 -25.76 -15.85 11.71
C ARG A 77 -24.52 -15.79 10.83
N LEU A 78 -23.91 -14.62 10.67
CA LEU A 78 -22.68 -14.46 9.88
C LEU A 78 -21.45 -15.09 10.56
N ARG A 79 -21.45 -15.18 11.90
CA ARG A 79 -20.41 -15.87 12.67
C ARG A 79 -20.59 -17.38 12.71
N ALA A 80 -21.80 -17.90 12.44
CA ALA A 80 -22.00 -19.33 12.34
C ALA A 80 -21.24 -19.85 11.12
N ALA A 81 -20.23 -20.69 11.37
CA ALA A 81 -19.42 -21.29 10.30
C ALA A 81 -20.35 -22.04 9.33
N PRO A 82 -20.29 -21.77 8.02
CA PRO A 82 -21.08 -22.52 7.06
C PRO A 82 -20.73 -24.02 7.18
N PRO A 83 -21.70 -24.94 7.05
CA PRO A 83 -21.41 -26.36 7.02
C PRO A 83 -20.37 -26.61 5.93
N ALA A 84 -19.31 -27.34 6.29
CA ALA A 84 -18.17 -27.55 5.40
C ALA A 84 -18.68 -28.01 4.02
N PRO A 85 -18.33 -27.31 2.93
CA PRO A 85 -18.76 -27.70 1.60
C PRO A 85 -18.26 -29.13 1.35
N SER A 86 -19.16 -30.04 1.00
CA SER A 86 -18.79 -31.39 0.57
C SER A 86 -17.78 -31.24 -0.56
N SER A 87 -16.55 -31.69 -0.33
CA SER A 87 -15.45 -31.29 -1.18
C SER A 87 -15.68 -31.80 -2.58
N VAL A 88 -15.63 -30.89 -3.56
CA VAL A 88 -15.68 -31.25 -4.98
C VAL A 88 -14.57 -32.27 -5.29
N ALA A 89 -13.45 -32.22 -4.57
CA ALA A 89 -12.39 -33.21 -4.63
C ALA A 89 -12.85 -34.62 -4.21
N ALA A 90 -13.69 -34.78 -3.18
CA ALA A 90 -14.23 -36.09 -2.79
C ALA A 90 -15.19 -36.65 -3.85
N ARG A 91 -15.97 -35.77 -4.49
CA ARG A 91 -16.86 -36.16 -5.59
C ARG A 91 -16.08 -36.56 -6.85
N VAL A 92 -15.09 -35.77 -7.24
CA VAL A 92 -14.20 -36.10 -8.38
C VAL A 92 -13.37 -37.35 -8.08
N ALA A 93 -12.88 -37.53 -6.85
CA ALA A 93 -12.19 -38.76 -6.44
C ALA A 93 -13.12 -40.00 -6.50
N SER A 94 -14.40 -39.86 -6.15
CA SER A 94 -15.36 -40.96 -6.29
C SER A 94 -15.65 -41.31 -7.75
N GLU A 95 -15.71 -40.32 -8.64
CA GLU A 95 -15.94 -40.53 -10.08
C GLU A 95 -14.71 -41.14 -10.75
N VAL A 96 -13.51 -40.65 -10.43
CA VAL A 96 -12.24 -41.22 -10.92
C VAL A 96 -12.06 -42.65 -10.39
N GLY A 97 -12.37 -42.90 -9.12
CA GLY A 97 -12.32 -44.24 -8.54
C GLY A 97 -13.32 -45.21 -9.19
N LEU A 98 -14.52 -44.74 -9.55
CA LEU A 98 -15.51 -45.55 -10.25
C LEU A 98 -15.06 -45.86 -11.68
N SER A 99 -14.52 -44.87 -12.40
CA SER A 99 -13.95 -45.06 -13.74
C SER A 99 -12.76 -46.02 -13.73
N GLN A 100 -11.88 -45.91 -12.73
CA GLN A 100 -10.73 -46.80 -12.58
C GLN A 100 -11.15 -48.22 -12.17
N ARG A 101 -12.20 -48.38 -11.35
CA ARG A 101 -12.78 -49.70 -11.07
C ARG A 101 -13.43 -50.34 -12.29
N LEU A 102 -14.06 -49.55 -13.15
CA LEU A 102 -14.61 -50.05 -14.41
C LEU A 102 -13.53 -50.41 -15.43
N SER A 103 -12.39 -49.71 -15.42
CA SER A 103 -11.26 -50.03 -16.31
C SER A 103 -10.39 -51.18 -15.81
N LEU A 104 -10.29 -51.37 -14.49
CA LEU A 104 -9.59 -52.50 -13.87
C LEU A 104 -10.47 -53.74 -13.69
N ALA A 105 -11.79 -53.61 -13.77
CA ALA A 105 -12.68 -54.75 -13.92
C ALA A 105 -12.33 -55.41 -15.26
N ALA A 106 -11.58 -56.51 -15.17
CA ALA A 106 -11.17 -57.31 -16.32
C ALA A 106 -12.41 -57.58 -17.19
N GLY A 107 -12.38 -57.05 -18.42
CA GLY A 107 -13.37 -57.42 -19.42
C GLY A 107 -13.47 -58.95 -19.47
N PRO A 108 -14.68 -59.51 -19.56
CA PRO A 108 -14.86 -60.96 -19.58
C PRO A 108 -13.91 -61.55 -20.62
N ALA A 109 -13.09 -62.52 -20.18
CA ALA A 109 -12.13 -63.18 -21.04
C ALA A 109 -12.88 -63.65 -22.30
N LEU A 110 -12.55 -63.04 -23.45
CA LEU A 110 -13.16 -63.41 -24.71
C LEU A 110 -12.91 -64.90 -24.92
N PRO A 111 -13.96 -65.73 -25.02
CA PRO A 111 -13.78 -67.13 -25.36
C PRO A 111 -13.10 -67.21 -26.73
N ARG A 112 -12.36 -68.29 -26.90
CA ARG A 112 -11.57 -68.67 -28.08
C ARG A 112 -12.25 -68.23 -29.39
N SER A 113 -11.41 -67.80 -30.33
CA SER A 113 -11.79 -67.39 -31.69
C SER A 113 -12.95 -68.22 -32.26
N VAL A 114 -14.15 -67.63 -32.25
CA VAL A 114 -15.38 -68.19 -32.82
C VAL A 114 -15.21 -68.56 -34.31
N ALA A 115 -14.26 -67.91 -34.99
CA ALA A 115 -13.91 -68.24 -36.37
C ALA A 115 -13.31 -69.65 -36.55
N GLN A 116 -12.63 -70.21 -35.53
CA GLN A 116 -12.10 -71.57 -35.59
C GLN A 116 -13.19 -72.62 -35.37
N ASP A 117 -14.11 -72.37 -34.43
CA ASP A 117 -15.23 -73.26 -34.15
C ASP A 117 -16.23 -73.30 -35.32
N VAL A 118 -16.56 -72.13 -35.91
CA VAL A 118 -17.44 -72.05 -37.09
C VAL A 118 -16.77 -72.69 -38.33
N ALA A 119 -15.46 -72.52 -38.52
CA ALA A 119 -14.75 -73.17 -39.63
C ALA A 119 -14.60 -74.69 -39.46
N ALA A 120 -14.63 -75.20 -38.22
CA ALA A 120 -14.66 -76.63 -37.92
C ALA A 120 -16.07 -77.20 -38.12
N GLU A 121 -17.11 -76.47 -37.73
CA GLU A 121 -18.52 -76.87 -37.87
C GLU A 121 -19.00 -76.86 -39.34
N VAL A 122 -18.54 -75.91 -40.16
CA VAL A 122 -18.81 -75.89 -41.61
C VAL A 122 -18.09 -77.04 -42.33
N ARG A 123 -16.89 -77.43 -41.87
CA ARG A 123 -16.19 -78.62 -42.39
C ARG A 123 -16.83 -79.92 -41.94
N ALA A 124 -17.36 -79.99 -40.73
CA ALA A 124 -18.07 -81.18 -40.24
C ALA A 124 -19.43 -81.37 -40.94
N SER A 125 -20.17 -80.29 -41.20
CA SER A 125 -21.48 -80.34 -41.88
C SER A 125 -21.39 -80.68 -43.37
N THR A 126 -20.29 -80.34 -44.04
CA THR A 126 -20.03 -80.74 -45.44
C THR A 126 -19.74 -82.24 -45.61
N TRP A 127 -19.27 -82.91 -44.56
CA TRP A 127 -19.02 -84.37 -44.58
C TRP A 127 -20.27 -85.22 -44.36
N VAL A 128 -21.32 -84.66 -43.76
CA VAL A 128 -22.52 -85.44 -43.34
C VAL A 128 -23.65 -85.40 -44.38
N GLY A 129 -23.52 -84.64 -45.47
CA GLY A 129 -24.45 -84.72 -46.62
C GLY A 129 -25.92 -84.40 -46.30
N ALA A 130 -26.20 -83.77 -45.16
CA ALA A 130 -27.53 -83.34 -44.77
C ALA A 130 -27.59 -81.81 -44.80
N ALA A 131 -28.40 -81.25 -45.70
CA ALA A 131 -28.64 -79.82 -45.75
C ALA A 131 -29.33 -79.36 -44.46
N PRO A 132 -28.73 -78.45 -43.66
CA PRO A 132 -29.36 -77.99 -42.44
C PRO A 132 -30.56 -77.11 -42.77
N VAL A 133 -31.70 -77.40 -42.14
CA VAL A 133 -32.88 -76.53 -42.14
C VAL A 133 -32.53 -75.30 -41.30
N LEU A 134 -32.24 -74.18 -41.97
CA LEU A 134 -31.91 -72.91 -41.32
C LEU A 134 -33.13 -72.37 -40.55
N PRO A 135 -33.05 -72.14 -39.23
CA PRO A 135 -34.12 -71.50 -38.49
C PRO A 135 -34.02 -69.97 -38.71
N ARG A 136 -34.96 -69.46 -39.50
CA ARG A 136 -35.26 -68.02 -39.73
C ARG A 136 -34.12 -67.20 -40.36
N SER A 137 -34.51 -66.44 -41.38
CA SER A 137 -33.64 -65.52 -42.11
C SER A 137 -32.94 -64.55 -41.16
N LEU A 138 -31.60 -64.59 -41.15
CA LEU A 138 -30.72 -63.60 -40.50
C LEU A 138 -30.52 -62.34 -41.37
N ALA A 139 -31.12 -62.30 -42.57
CA ALA A 139 -31.05 -61.16 -43.46
C ALA A 139 -31.45 -59.81 -42.82
N PRO A 140 -32.49 -59.69 -41.97
CA PRO A 140 -32.82 -58.41 -41.36
C PRO A 140 -31.76 -57.96 -40.34
N THR A 141 -31.13 -58.90 -39.62
CA THR A 141 -30.09 -58.58 -38.63
C THR A 141 -28.80 -58.14 -39.33
N VAL A 142 -28.39 -58.87 -40.38
CA VAL A 142 -27.20 -58.50 -41.17
C VAL A 142 -27.44 -57.21 -41.97
N ALA A 143 -28.65 -56.99 -42.50
CA ALA A 143 -29.00 -55.72 -43.14
C ALA A 143 -29.00 -54.54 -42.15
N ALA A 144 -29.37 -54.77 -40.88
CA ALA A 144 -29.29 -53.76 -39.84
C ALA A 144 -27.84 -53.42 -39.47
N GLU A 145 -26.96 -54.42 -39.37
CA GLU A 145 -25.54 -54.21 -39.08
C GLU A 145 -24.80 -53.52 -40.24
N VAL A 146 -25.02 -53.97 -41.49
CA VAL A 146 -24.43 -53.34 -42.68
C VAL A 146 -24.96 -51.91 -42.86
N GLY A 147 -26.25 -51.67 -42.55
CA GLY A 147 -26.84 -50.34 -42.53
C GLY A 147 -26.34 -49.44 -41.39
N TRP A 148 -25.75 -50.01 -40.34
CA TRP A 148 -25.13 -49.26 -39.24
C TRP A 148 -23.67 -48.92 -39.56
N ALA A 149 -22.90 -49.87 -40.10
CA ALA A 149 -21.54 -49.65 -40.57
C ALA A 149 -21.49 -48.60 -41.71
N ALA A 150 -22.41 -48.68 -42.69
CA ALA A 150 -22.50 -47.68 -43.75
C ALA A 150 -22.96 -46.28 -43.27
N ARG A 151 -23.51 -46.16 -42.06
CA ARG A 151 -23.83 -44.88 -41.42
C ARG A 151 -22.64 -44.24 -40.72
N LEU A 152 -21.67 -45.04 -40.28
CA LEU A 152 -20.44 -44.57 -39.64
C LEU A 152 -19.41 -44.05 -40.64
N GLU A 153 -19.40 -44.55 -41.87
CA GLU A 153 -18.50 -44.08 -42.93
C GLU A 153 -18.97 -42.80 -43.64
N ARG A 154 -20.18 -42.30 -43.34
CA ARG A 154 -20.61 -41.00 -43.87
C ARG A 154 -19.86 -39.89 -43.11
N PRO A 155 -19.18 -38.96 -43.80
CA PRO A 155 -18.54 -37.82 -43.15
C PRO A 155 -19.59 -37.07 -42.33
N SER A 156 -19.26 -36.84 -41.04
CA SER A 156 -20.14 -36.17 -40.10
C SER A 156 -20.70 -34.90 -40.73
N PRO A 157 -22.03 -34.70 -40.78
CA PRO A 157 -22.59 -33.46 -41.26
C PRO A 157 -22.03 -32.30 -40.41
N PRO A 158 -21.76 -31.13 -41.00
CA PRO A 158 -21.30 -29.98 -40.24
C PRO A 158 -22.26 -29.75 -39.08
N LEU A 159 -21.72 -29.66 -37.86
CA LEU A 159 -22.49 -29.51 -36.64
C LEU A 159 -23.51 -28.38 -36.84
N PRO A 160 -24.81 -28.64 -36.61
CA PRO A 160 -25.83 -27.61 -36.80
C PRO A 160 -25.51 -26.43 -35.88
N ALA A 161 -25.50 -25.22 -36.44
CA ALA A 161 -25.18 -23.96 -35.77
C ALA A 161 -26.14 -23.58 -34.62
N SER A 162 -26.92 -24.50 -34.07
CA SER A 162 -28.05 -24.20 -33.20
C SER A 162 -28.10 -25.02 -31.90
N ALA A 163 -26.98 -25.53 -31.39
CA ALA A 163 -26.91 -25.95 -29.98
C ALA A 163 -26.55 -24.76 -29.04
N ALA A 164 -25.84 -23.75 -29.58
CA ALA A 164 -25.50 -22.54 -28.84
C ALA A 164 -26.74 -21.71 -28.46
N GLY A 165 -27.74 -21.63 -29.35
CA GLY A 165 -28.98 -20.88 -29.11
C GLY A 165 -29.82 -21.44 -27.95
N PRO A 166 -30.16 -22.74 -27.93
CA PRO A 166 -30.92 -23.36 -26.85
C PRO A 166 -30.15 -23.39 -25.53
N LEU A 167 -28.82 -23.57 -25.57
CA LEU A 167 -27.99 -23.53 -24.36
C LEU A 167 -27.87 -22.10 -23.81
N ALA A 168 -27.67 -21.10 -24.68
CA ALA A 168 -27.69 -19.69 -24.30
C ALA A 168 -29.08 -19.26 -23.81
N ALA A 169 -30.16 -19.76 -24.40
CA ALA A 169 -31.53 -19.51 -23.98
C ALA A 169 -31.89 -20.26 -22.67
N ARG A 170 -31.21 -21.37 -22.37
CA ARG A 170 -31.34 -22.08 -21.09
C ARG A 170 -30.55 -21.38 -19.99
N ILE A 171 -29.33 -20.92 -20.28
CA ILE A 171 -28.53 -20.09 -19.38
C ILE A 171 -29.24 -18.75 -19.12
N ALA A 172 -29.82 -18.11 -20.15
CA ALA A 172 -30.62 -16.90 -19.98
C ALA A 172 -31.90 -17.14 -19.17
N ARG A 173 -32.52 -18.32 -19.26
CA ARG A 173 -33.68 -18.70 -18.43
C ARG A 173 -33.31 -19.09 -17.01
N GLU A 174 -32.15 -19.70 -16.76
CA GLU A 174 -31.65 -19.96 -15.41
C GLU A 174 -31.19 -18.67 -14.72
N VAL A 175 -30.68 -17.69 -15.50
CA VAL A 175 -30.38 -16.33 -15.02
C VAL A 175 -31.66 -15.49 -14.81
N GLY A 176 -32.70 -15.69 -15.63
CA GLY A 176 -33.96 -14.93 -15.56
C GLY A 176 -35.09 -15.53 -14.69
N GLY A 177 -35.02 -16.83 -14.39
CA GLY A 177 -36.10 -17.59 -13.75
C GLY A 177 -35.84 -18.03 -12.30
N GLY A 178 -34.62 -17.85 -11.79
CA GLY A 178 -34.39 -17.85 -10.36
C GLY A 178 -35.06 -16.61 -9.79
N ALA A 179 -36.12 -16.78 -8.98
CA ALA A 179 -36.77 -15.70 -8.24
C ALA A 179 -35.69 -14.74 -7.75
N ALA A 180 -35.67 -13.54 -8.34
CA ALA A 180 -34.61 -12.57 -8.21
C ALA A 180 -34.28 -12.41 -6.73
N THR A 181 -33.23 -13.10 -6.28
CA THR A 181 -32.62 -12.79 -5.00
C THR A 181 -32.16 -11.36 -5.22
N PRO A 182 -32.75 -10.37 -4.54
CA PRO A 182 -32.50 -8.97 -4.84
C PRO A 182 -30.98 -8.82 -4.88
N ALA A 183 -30.47 -8.45 -6.06
CA ALA A 183 -29.04 -8.26 -6.25
C ALA A 183 -28.60 -7.40 -5.06
N PRO A 184 -27.64 -7.88 -4.22
CA PRO A 184 -27.29 -7.21 -2.98
C PRO A 184 -27.04 -5.76 -3.34
N THR A 185 -27.94 -4.88 -2.88
CA THR A 185 -27.87 -3.46 -3.22
C THR A 185 -26.46 -3.04 -2.90
N PRO A 186 -25.69 -2.51 -3.88
CA PRO A 186 -24.30 -2.17 -3.68
C PRO A 186 -24.25 -1.32 -2.42
N ALA A 187 -23.58 -1.84 -1.38
CA ALA A 187 -23.57 -1.23 -0.07
C ALA A 187 -23.19 0.24 -0.27
N ARG A 188 -24.11 1.14 0.09
CA ARG A 188 -23.93 2.58 -0.09
C ARG A 188 -22.65 2.97 0.63
N HIS A 189 -21.59 3.19 -0.14
CA HIS A 189 -20.29 3.55 0.38
C HIS A 189 -20.42 4.94 0.99
N ASN A 190 -20.26 5.05 2.30
CA ASN A 190 -20.25 6.35 2.97
C ASN A 190 -18.87 7.00 2.76
N PRO A 191 -18.74 8.11 1.99
CA PRO A 191 -17.45 8.74 1.73
C PRO A 191 -16.94 9.59 2.92
N ALA A 192 -17.76 9.81 3.95
CA ALA A 192 -17.45 10.70 5.06
C ALA A 192 -16.10 10.43 5.77
N PRO A 193 -15.69 9.17 6.03
CA PRO A 193 -14.41 8.90 6.69
C PRO A 193 -13.21 9.31 5.83
N LEU A 194 -13.28 9.10 4.51
CA LEU A 194 -12.21 9.48 3.59
C LEU A 194 -12.09 11.00 3.49
N LEU A 195 -13.22 11.71 3.44
CA LEU A 195 -13.22 13.17 3.40
C LEU A 195 -12.64 13.76 4.69
N LEU A 196 -12.99 13.23 5.86
CA LEU A 196 -12.44 13.68 7.14
C LEU A 196 -10.94 13.44 7.25
N VAL A 197 -10.45 12.26 6.88
CA VAL A 197 -9.01 11.95 6.90
C VAL A 197 -8.24 12.81 5.91
N SER A 198 -8.79 13.01 4.70
CA SER A 198 -8.17 13.88 3.70
C SER A 198 -8.13 15.34 4.15
N GLY A 199 -9.21 15.84 4.77
CA GLY A 199 -9.28 17.19 5.32
C GLY A 199 -8.32 17.40 6.49
N LEU A 200 -8.19 16.42 7.39
CA LEU A 200 -7.23 16.47 8.50
C LEU A 200 -5.79 16.50 8.00
N LEU A 201 -5.45 15.64 7.02
CA LEU A 201 -4.13 15.65 6.39
C LEU A 201 -3.83 16.99 5.72
N VAL A 202 -4.76 17.53 4.94
CA VAL A 202 -4.62 18.85 4.30
C VAL A 202 -4.46 19.95 5.33
N GLY A 203 -5.25 19.94 6.41
CA GLY A 203 -5.18 20.91 7.51
C GLY A 203 -3.84 20.89 8.24
N LEU A 204 -3.33 19.71 8.59
CA LEU A 204 -2.01 19.57 9.22
C LEU A 204 -0.88 20.03 8.30
N THR A 205 -1.00 19.76 6.99
CA THR A 205 -0.01 20.20 5.99
C THR A 205 -0.01 21.73 5.86
N LEU A 206 -1.19 22.36 5.77
CA LEU A 206 -1.34 23.82 5.74
C LEU A 206 -0.80 24.50 7.00
N LEU A 207 -1.04 23.92 8.18
CA LEU A 207 -0.55 24.43 9.46
C LEU A 207 0.99 24.40 9.57
N GLY A 208 1.63 23.34 9.07
CA GLY A 208 3.09 23.25 8.99
C GLY A 208 3.71 24.23 7.99
N ILE A 209 2.97 24.56 6.92
CA ILE A 209 3.40 25.47 5.86
C ILE A 209 3.35 26.94 6.31
N THR A 210 2.27 27.37 6.96
CA THR A 210 2.09 28.77 7.38
C THR A 210 3.06 29.20 8.46
N SER A 211 3.50 28.26 9.30
CA SER A 211 4.50 28.50 10.35
C SER A 211 5.94 28.64 9.83
N ALA A 212 6.22 28.25 8.57
CA ALA A 212 7.59 28.15 8.01
C ALA A 212 8.08 29.32 7.16
N TRP A 213 7.20 30.26 6.88
CA TRP A 213 7.32 31.24 5.80
C TRP A 213 8.66 32.01 5.69
N PRO A 214 9.27 32.56 6.76
CA PRO A 214 10.41 33.47 6.61
C PRO A 214 11.76 32.78 6.29
N ASN A 215 11.89 31.48 6.58
CA ASN A 215 13.18 30.77 6.55
C ASN A 215 13.41 29.96 5.26
N LEU A 216 12.49 30.08 4.31
CA LEU A 216 12.45 29.24 3.12
C LEU A 216 13.48 29.64 2.05
N ALA A 217 13.79 30.93 1.86
CA ALA A 217 14.79 31.35 0.87
C ALA A 217 16.19 30.72 1.09
N ALA A 218 16.56 30.45 2.35
CA ALA A 218 17.81 29.76 2.71
C ALA A 218 17.80 28.27 2.34
N GLY A 219 16.64 27.62 2.29
CA GLY A 219 16.51 26.23 1.87
C GLY A 219 16.74 26.02 0.37
N ALA A 220 16.40 27.00 -0.46
CA ALA A 220 16.57 26.91 -1.92
C ALA A 220 18.04 26.84 -2.34
N THR A 221 18.93 27.57 -1.67
CA THR A 221 20.37 27.56 -1.97
C THR A 221 21.02 26.22 -1.57
N VAL A 222 20.61 25.64 -0.45
CA VAL A 222 21.03 24.29 -0.03
C VAL A 222 20.53 23.23 -1.02
N LEU A 223 19.30 23.37 -1.53
CA LEU A 223 18.78 22.46 -2.54
C LEU A 223 19.56 22.57 -3.86
N GLN A 224 19.91 23.79 -4.28
CA GLN A 224 20.74 24.02 -5.47
C GLN A 224 22.12 23.38 -5.35
N THR A 225 22.78 23.51 -4.19
CA THR A 225 24.09 22.88 -3.95
C THR A 225 24.01 21.37 -3.90
N LEU A 226 22.95 20.80 -3.30
CA LEU A 226 22.69 19.37 -3.32
C LEU A 226 22.45 18.84 -4.74
N VAL A 227 21.63 19.54 -5.53
CA VAL A 227 21.37 19.17 -6.94
C VAL A 227 22.64 19.26 -7.79
N ALA A 228 23.50 20.26 -7.56
CA ALA A 228 24.78 20.38 -8.25
C ALA A 228 25.77 19.24 -7.92
N GLN A 229 25.62 18.60 -6.76
CA GLN A 229 26.42 17.43 -6.37
C GLN A 229 25.88 16.10 -6.93
N VAL A 230 24.65 16.08 -7.45
CA VAL A 230 24.10 14.88 -8.07
C VAL A 230 24.91 14.55 -9.32
N SER A 231 25.46 13.34 -9.37
CA SER A 231 26.22 12.86 -10.51
C SER A 231 25.42 13.00 -11.81
N PRO A 232 26.03 13.49 -12.91
CA PRO A 232 25.35 13.57 -14.21
C PRO A 232 24.83 12.20 -14.68
N LEU A 233 25.45 11.10 -14.24
CA LEU A 233 24.98 9.73 -14.50
C LEU A 233 23.60 9.46 -13.89
N ALA A 234 23.31 9.99 -12.70
CA ALA A 234 21.98 9.88 -12.10
C ALA A 234 20.94 10.66 -12.92
N GLY A 235 21.32 11.83 -13.47
CA GLY A 235 20.49 12.58 -14.41
C GLY A 235 20.16 11.78 -15.67
N VAL A 236 21.15 11.14 -16.29
CA VAL A 236 20.95 10.26 -17.46
C VAL A 236 20.04 9.08 -17.10
N GLY A 237 20.26 8.44 -15.95
CA GLY A 237 19.41 7.36 -15.47
C GLY A 237 17.95 7.80 -15.27
N LEU A 238 17.72 9.00 -14.76
CA LEU A 238 16.38 9.58 -14.57
C LEU A 238 15.71 9.88 -15.92
N VAL A 239 16.43 10.49 -16.87
CA VAL A 239 15.89 10.75 -18.21
C VAL A 239 15.51 9.45 -18.91
N LEU A 240 16.36 8.42 -18.83
CA LEU A 240 16.07 7.08 -19.34
C LEU A 240 14.80 6.50 -18.69
N LEU A 241 14.67 6.63 -17.36
CA LEU A 241 13.51 6.18 -16.61
C LEU A 241 12.21 6.80 -17.13
N LEU A 242 12.21 8.12 -17.33
CA LEU A 242 11.04 8.87 -17.79
C LEU A 242 10.69 8.54 -19.23
N ALA A 243 11.68 8.47 -20.12
CA ALA A 243 11.47 8.13 -21.53
C ALA A 243 10.87 6.74 -21.69
N VAL A 244 11.39 5.75 -20.95
CA VAL A 244 10.86 4.38 -20.96
C VAL A 244 9.46 4.31 -20.37
N SER A 245 9.21 5.02 -19.26
CA SER A 245 7.89 5.06 -18.64
C SER A 245 6.85 5.68 -19.58
N LEU A 246 7.21 6.77 -20.28
CA LEU A 246 6.37 7.41 -21.29
C LEU A 246 6.10 6.47 -22.47
N LEU A 247 7.12 5.75 -22.96
CA LEU A 247 6.98 4.79 -24.05
C LEU A 247 6.03 3.64 -23.69
N ILE A 248 6.17 3.07 -22.48
CA ILE A 248 5.30 1.98 -22.00
C ILE A 248 3.86 2.47 -21.85
N ALA A 249 3.67 3.68 -21.29
CA ALA A 249 2.35 4.28 -21.14
C ALA A 249 1.68 4.55 -22.50
N TRP A 250 2.45 4.95 -23.51
CA TRP A 250 1.92 5.25 -24.84
C TRP A 250 1.68 4.01 -25.71
N ARG A 251 2.55 2.99 -25.64
CA ARG A 251 2.47 1.78 -26.46
C ARG A 251 2.78 0.50 -25.64
N PRO A 252 1.80 -0.05 -24.92
CA PRO A 252 2.00 -1.22 -24.05
C PRO A 252 2.05 -2.54 -24.85
N THR A 253 3.00 -2.68 -25.78
CA THR A 253 3.23 -3.95 -26.48
C THR A 253 4.09 -4.90 -25.63
N PRO A 254 3.96 -6.23 -25.75
CA PRO A 254 4.75 -7.18 -24.96
C PRO A 254 6.26 -7.05 -25.19
N ALA A 255 6.69 -6.64 -26.38
CA ALA A 255 8.10 -6.37 -26.67
C ALA A 255 8.61 -5.13 -25.91
N VAL A 256 7.85 -4.03 -25.94
CA VAL A 256 8.16 -2.80 -25.18
C VAL A 256 8.16 -3.06 -23.69
N GLN A 257 7.29 -3.93 -23.19
CA GLN A 257 7.28 -4.34 -21.79
C GLN A 257 8.56 -5.09 -21.39
N ARG A 258 9.01 -6.08 -22.17
CA ARG A 258 10.26 -6.82 -21.88
C ARG A 258 11.49 -5.91 -21.91
N LEU A 259 11.60 -5.07 -22.93
CA LEU A 259 12.68 -4.08 -23.03
C LEU A 259 12.59 -3.04 -21.91
N GLY A 260 11.38 -2.60 -21.58
CA GLY A 260 11.09 -1.66 -20.52
C GLY A 260 11.54 -2.16 -19.15
N ALA A 261 11.32 -3.44 -18.83
CA ALA A 261 11.83 -4.04 -17.60
C ALA A 261 13.37 -3.98 -17.51
N GLY A 262 14.07 -4.29 -18.61
CA GLY A 262 15.52 -4.17 -18.69
C GLY A 262 15.99 -2.71 -18.52
N ALA A 263 15.29 -1.76 -19.12
CA ALA A 263 15.63 -0.35 -19.02
C ALA A 263 15.32 0.25 -17.64
N PHE A 264 14.27 -0.23 -16.94
CA PHE A 264 14.01 0.10 -15.53
C PHE A 264 15.14 -0.41 -14.63
N ALA A 265 15.57 -1.65 -14.83
CA ALA A 265 16.69 -2.22 -14.08
C ALA A 265 17.99 -1.44 -14.34
N LEU A 266 18.28 -1.11 -15.61
CA LEU A 266 19.44 -0.30 -15.98
C LEU A 266 19.38 1.10 -15.37
N SER A 267 18.23 1.76 -15.44
CA SER A 267 18.03 3.07 -14.81
C SER A 267 18.26 2.99 -13.29
N ALA A 268 17.71 1.99 -12.60
CA ALA A 268 17.94 1.80 -11.17
C ALA A 268 19.44 1.57 -10.85
N VAL A 269 20.16 0.80 -11.67
CA VAL A 269 21.61 0.61 -11.52
C VAL A 269 22.38 1.92 -11.74
N LEU A 270 21.91 2.80 -12.61
CA LEU A 270 22.54 4.10 -12.88
C LEU A 270 22.19 5.17 -11.84
N THR A 271 21.01 5.11 -11.21
CA THR A 271 20.54 6.16 -10.28
C THR A 271 20.79 5.82 -8.82
N LEU A 272 20.59 4.56 -8.41
CA LEU A 272 20.66 4.18 -6.99
C LEU A 272 22.06 4.30 -6.39
N PRO A 273 23.15 3.84 -7.03
CA PRO A 273 24.48 3.96 -6.43
C PRO A 273 24.94 5.42 -6.26
N PRO A 274 24.78 6.34 -7.25
CA PRO A 274 25.09 7.74 -7.04
C PRO A 274 24.24 8.39 -5.94
N LEU A 275 22.94 8.08 -5.87
CA LEU A 275 22.08 8.55 -4.78
C LEU A 275 22.59 8.03 -3.44
N TYR A 276 22.91 6.73 -3.35
CA TYR A 276 23.45 6.13 -2.14
C TYR A 276 24.77 6.77 -1.72
N GLN A 277 25.69 7.00 -2.66
CA GLN A 277 26.95 7.69 -2.38
C GLN A 277 26.72 9.13 -1.96
N ALA A 278 25.75 9.82 -2.57
CA ALA A 278 25.37 11.19 -2.22
C ALA A 278 24.73 11.30 -0.83
N PHE A 279 24.19 10.22 -0.26
CA PHE A 279 23.72 10.19 1.13
C PHE A 279 24.74 9.61 2.11
N GLY A 280 25.57 8.66 1.67
CA GLY A 280 26.50 7.93 2.56
C GLY A 280 27.89 8.56 2.71
N ARG A 281 28.40 9.29 1.71
CA ARG A 281 29.75 9.88 1.73
C ARG A 281 29.79 11.39 1.98
N SER A 282 28.68 12.06 1.78
CA SER A 282 28.60 13.52 1.71
C SER A 282 28.60 14.22 3.07
N GLY A 283 28.77 13.50 4.19
CA GLY A 283 28.60 14.07 5.52
C GLY A 283 27.25 14.77 5.71
N VAL A 284 26.26 14.45 4.86
CA VAL A 284 24.92 15.00 4.92
C VAL A 284 24.14 14.21 5.95
N THR A 285 23.83 14.83 7.09
CA THR A 285 22.90 14.24 8.06
C THR A 285 21.67 15.12 8.19
N VAL A 286 20.55 14.48 8.52
CA VAL A 286 19.29 15.16 8.80
C VAL A 286 18.87 14.81 10.22
N GLY A 287 18.59 15.84 11.02
CA GLY A 287 18.13 15.79 12.41
C GLY A 287 19.08 15.14 13.41
N HIS A 288 20.35 14.92 13.04
CA HIS A 288 21.36 14.34 13.91
C HIS A 288 22.60 15.22 13.95
N ASP A 289 23.19 15.33 15.13
CA ASP A 289 24.48 15.96 15.30
C ASP A 289 25.57 15.14 14.58
N VAL A 290 26.51 15.83 13.93
CA VAL A 290 27.62 15.23 13.20
C VAL A 290 28.91 15.52 13.93
N THR A 291 29.51 14.49 14.51
CA THR A 291 30.89 14.59 15.00
C THR A 291 31.83 14.15 13.89
N VAL A 292 32.58 15.10 13.31
CA VAL A 292 33.55 14.83 12.26
C VAL A 292 34.90 14.54 12.89
N HIS A 293 35.47 13.40 12.52
CA HIS A 293 36.84 12.99 12.85
C HIS A 293 37.64 12.77 11.57
N GLY A 294 38.95 12.98 11.63
CA GLY A 294 39.87 12.79 10.52
C GLY A 294 39.57 13.65 9.28
N ARG A 295 40.08 13.21 8.13
CA ARG A 295 40.00 13.96 6.87
C ARG A 295 38.72 13.65 6.11
N VAL A 296 37.91 14.68 5.82
CA VAL A 296 36.73 14.61 4.95
C VAL A 296 37.05 15.33 3.64
N ALA A 297 37.04 14.60 2.53
CA ALA A 297 37.39 15.16 1.22
C ALA A 297 36.32 16.11 0.63
N GLY A 298 35.10 16.08 1.15
CA GLY A 298 33.97 16.84 0.65
C GLY A 298 33.41 17.86 1.64
N ASN A 299 32.19 18.32 1.34
CA ASN A 299 31.41 19.17 2.23
C ASN A 299 30.86 18.35 3.40
N VAL A 300 30.54 19.01 4.51
CA VAL A 300 29.78 18.45 5.64
C VAL A 300 28.51 19.26 5.76
N VAL A 301 27.35 18.61 5.71
CA VAL A 301 26.05 19.30 5.75
C VAL A 301 25.18 18.71 6.85
N ALA A 302 24.86 19.48 7.89
CA ALA A 302 23.93 19.03 8.93
C ALA A 302 22.61 19.81 8.84
N LEU A 303 21.52 19.12 8.54
CA LEU A 303 20.18 19.70 8.46
C LEU A 303 19.46 19.45 9.79
N GLY A 304 19.35 20.45 10.65
CA GLY A 304 18.68 20.36 11.96
C GLY A 304 19.51 19.71 13.06
N GLY A 305 20.82 19.54 12.84
CA GLY A 305 21.78 19.00 13.82
C GLY A 305 23.03 19.86 13.91
N ASN A 306 23.72 19.78 15.04
CA ASN A 306 24.98 20.48 15.27
C ASN A 306 26.12 19.79 14.52
N VAL A 307 27.12 20.53 14.06
CA VAL A 307 28.38 19.96 13.54
C VAL A 307 29.47 20.17 14.58
N ILE A 308 30.05 19.08 15.07
CA ILE A 308 31.16 19.09 16.00
C ILE A 308 32.40 18.64 15.22
N LEU A 309 33.31 19.56 14.92
CA LEU A 309 34.58 19.24 14.28
C LEU A 309 35.60 18.94 15.38
N ALA A 310 35.93 17.66 15.56
CA ALA A 310 36.90 17.22 16.57
C ALA A 310 38.32 17.71 16.25
N ARG A 311 39.24 17.70 17.23
CA ARG A 311 40.61 18.23 17.08
C ARG A 311 41.38 17.71 15.86
N ASP A 312 41.08 16.50 15.39
CA ASP A 312 41.73 15.84 14.24
C ASP A 312 40.98 16.05 12.92
N ALA A 313 39.86 16.77 12.93
CA ALA A 313 39.02 16.98 11.76
C ALA A 313 39.68 17.89 10.72
N GLN A 314 39.75 17.41 9.47
CA GLN A 314 40.22 18.18 8.31
C GLN A 314 39.19 18.09 7.19
N VAL A 315 38.31 19.08 7.10
CA VAL A 315 37.27 19.15 6.06
C VAL A 315 37.83 19.92 4.87
N GLN A 316 37.96 19.27 3.72
CA GLN A 316 38.46 19.92 2.51
C GLN A 316 37.40 20.77 1.80
N GLY A 317 36.12 20.51 2.06
CA GLY A 317 34.99 21.27 1.53
C GLY A 317 34.47 22.33 2.49
N GLU A 318 33.20 22.70 2.29
CA GLU A 318 32.44 23.61 3.15
C GLU A 318 31.74 22.85 4.28
N VAL A 319 31.56 23.51 5.43
CA VAL A 319 30.73 23.01 6.52
C VAL A 319 29.46 23.86 6.55
N ILE A 320 28.32 23.25 6.30
CA ILE A 320 27.01 23.91 6.25
C ILE A 320 26.13 23.29 7.32
N THR A 321 25.53 24.10 8.17
CA THR A 321 24.43 23.64 9.03
C THR A 321 23.22 24.54 8.89
N LEU A 322 22.05 23.92 8.96
CA LEU A 322 20.75 24.59 8.94
C LEU A 322 20.06 24.30 10.27
N PHE A 323 19.76 25.33 11.08
CA PHE A 323 19.20 25.22 12.44
C PHE A 323 20.07 24.47 13.47
N GLY A 324 21.36 24.31 13.20
CA GLY A 324 22.33 23.73 14.14
C GLY A 324 23.53 24.64 14.34
N ASP A 325 24.29 24.37 15.40
CA ASP A 325 25.52 25.10 15.70
C ASP A 325 26.74 24.36 15.13
N VAL A 326 27.80 25.09 14.76
CA VAL A 326 29.10 24.50 14.40
C VAL A 326 30.08 24.75 15.54
N ARG A 327 30.50 23.68 16.19
CA ARG A 327 31.54 23.71 17.22
C ARG A 327 32.84 23.16 16.64
N ARG A 328 33.84 24.03 16.53
CA ARG A 328 35.19 23.65 16.06
C ARG A 328 36.13 23.51 17.25
N GLU A 329 36.66 22.32 17.48
CA GLU A 329 37.69 22.11 18.50
C GLU A 329 39.05 22.63 18.04
N ALA A 330 39.93 22.96 18.98
CA ALA A 330 41.28 23.41 18.66
C ALA A 330 42.05 22.32 17.89
N GLY A 331 42.52 22.65 16.69
CA GLY A 331 43.21 21.73 15.77
C GLY A 331 42.38 21.33 14.55
N ALA A 332 41.05 21.44 14.63
CA ALA A 332 40.18 21.19 13.49
C ALA A 332 40.36 22.27 12.41
N SER A 333 40.38 21.87 11.15
CA SER A 333 40.50 22.79 10.00
C SER A 333 39.43 22.52 8.96
N VAL A 334 38.92 23.61 8.37
CA VAL A 334 37.99 23.58 7.24
C VAL A 334 38.65 24.41 6.14
N ALA A 335 38.91 23.80 5.00
CA ALA A 335 39.52 24.48 3.86
C ALA A 335 38.52 25.40 3.14
N GLY A 336 37.24 25.03 3.13
CA GLY A 336 36.14 25.84 2.62
C GLY A 336 35.53 26.77 3.67
N ARG A 337 34.32 27.25 3.39
CA ARG A 337 33.55 28.15 4.26
C ARG A 337 32.77 27.39 5.31
N VAL A 338 32.60 28.02 6.48
CA VAL A 338 31.67 27.56 7.52
C VAL A 338 30.41 28.44 7.45
N ASN A 339 29.29 27.85 7.08
CA ASN A 339 28.00 28.53 6.94
C ASN A 339 27.01 27.97 7.96
N THR A 340 26.51 28.82 8.86
CA THR A 340 25.47 28.46 9.82
C THR A 340 24.20 29.23 9.50
N LEU A 341 23.27 28.57 8.83
CA LEU A 341 21.96 29.13 8.52
C LEU A 341 21.08 28.96 9.76
N LEU A 342 20.80 30.06 10.47
CA LEU A 342 19.97 30.08 11.69
C LEU A 342 20.58 29.28 12.87
N GLY A 343 21.90 29.27 12.97
CA GLY A 343 22.66 28.72 14.10
C GLY A 343 23.97 29.48 14.33
N HIS A 344 24.74 29.05 15.31
CA HIS A 344 25.94 29.75 15.77
C HIS A 344 27.22 28.98 15.46
N ALA A 345 28.29 29.70 15.11
CA ALA A 345 29.64 29.16 14.99
C ALA A 345 30.59 29.89 15.96
N PRO A 346 30.53 29.58 17.27
CA PRO A 346 31.38 30.26 18.24
C PRO A 346 32.87 30.00 17.97
N GLY A 347 33.64 31.08 17.87
CA GLY A 347 35.11 31.01 17.74
C GLY A 347 35.65 30.86 16.32
N ASP A 348 34.80 30.98 15.28
CA ASP A 348 35.25 30.95 13.90
C ASP A 348 35.01 32.29 13.19
N ALA A 349 36.04 33.13 13.11
CA ALA A 349 35.96 34.46 12.50
C ALA A 349 35.65 34.43 10.99
N THR A 350 35.89 33.28 10.34
CA THR A 350 35.57 33.07 8.92
C THR A 350 34.17 32.54 8.69
N ALA A 351 33.42 32.23 9.76
CA ALA A 351 32.05 31.75 9.61
C ALA A 351 31.15 32.88 9.12
N LEU A 352 30.56 32.70 7.94
CA LEU A 352 29.51 33.58 7.46
C LEU A 352 28.24 33.24 8.24
N GLN A 353 28.06 33.94 9.35
CA GLN A 353 26.79 34.00 10.03
C GLN A 353 25.88 34.89 9.18
N THR A 354 25.02 34.28 8.38
CA THR A 354 23.85 35.00 7.87
C THR A 354 23.06 35.45 9.08
N ALA A 355 23.18 36.74 9.42
CA ALA A 355 22.38 37.33 10.48
C ALA A 355 20.90 37.00 10.20
N PRO A 356 20.16 36.49 11.20
CA PRO A 356 18.75 36.21 11.01
C PRO A 356 18.09 37.49 10.47
N PRO A 357 17.27 37.40 9.41
CA PRO A 357 16.66 38.58 8.82
C PRO A 357 15.92 39.36 9.92
N THR A 358 16.16 40.67 9.99
CA THR A 358 15.56 41.56 10.99
C THR A 358 14.03 41.48 10.91
N GLY A 359 13.42 40.75 11.86
CA GLY A 359 11.97 40.48 11.88
C GLY A 359 11.60 38.98 11.86
N ALA A 360 12.52 38.08 11.52
CA ALA A 360 12.33 36.65 11.78
C ALA A 360 12.58 36.41 13.27
N SER A 361 11.50 36.36 14.05
CA SER A 361 11.58 36.15 15.48
C SER A 361 12.28 34.81 15.77
N LEU A 362 13.17 34.79 16.77
CA LEU A 362 13.76 33.57 17.34
C LEU A 362 12.72 32.45 17.62
N ALA A 363 11.45 32.83 17.78
CA ALA A 363 10.31 31.92 17.93
C ALA A 363 10.00 31.07 16.68
N THR A 364 10.27 31.57 15.46
CA THR A 364 10.04 30.78 14.24
C THR A 364 11.13 29.74 14.02
N ALA A 365 12.41 30.07 14.23
CA ALA A 365 13.50 29.10 14.10
C ALA A 365 13.40 27.98 15.15
N SER A 366 12.98 28.29 16.38
CA SER A 366 12.73 27.27 17.41
C SER A 366 11.51 26.39 17.10
N ALA A 367 10.50 26.89 16.37
CA ALA A 367 9.36 26.09 15.92
C ALA A 367 9.74 25.05 14.85
N PHE A 368 10.81 25.27 14.07
CA PHE A 368 11.33 24.28 13.11
C PHE A 368 12.18 23.20 13.73
N ARG A 369 12.81 23.46 14.87
CA ARG A 369 13.69 22.50 15.52
C ARG A 369 12.96 21.19 15.88
N PRO A 370 11.73 21.20 16.42
CA PRO A 370 10.92 20.00 16.57
C PRO A 370 10.61 19.33 15.23
N LEU A 371 10.19 20.09 14.21
CA LEU A 371 9.75 19.54 12.92
C LEU A 371 10.92 18.91 12.14
N LEU A 372 12.11 19.50 12.19
CA LEU A 372 13.33 18.95 11.61
C LEU A 372 13.92 17.82 12.45
N GLY A 373 13.84 17.90 13.78
CA GLY A 373 14.12 16.75 14.66
C GLY A 373 13.16 15.59 14.39
N TRP A 374 11.93 15.88 14.00
CA TRP A 374 10.92 14.89 13.61
C TRP A 374 11.20 14.28 12.23
N LEU A 375 11.60 15.11 11.26
CA LEU A 375 11.97 14.68 9.90
C LEU A 375 13.29 13.91 9.86
N GLY A 376 14.27 14.29 10.68
CA GLY A 376 15.58 13.67 10.69
C GLY A 376 15.73 12.54 11.71
N GLY A 377 14.92 12.49 12.76
CA GLY A 377 15.05 11.50 13.83
C GLY A 377 14.34 10.16 13.57
N ALA A 378 14.51 9.23 14.52
CA ALA A 378 13.82 7.93 14.56
C ALA A 378 12.27 8.04 14.44
N ALA A 379 11.70 9.22 14.69
CA ALA A 379 10.29 9.50 14.52
C ALA A 379 9.82 9.31 13.06
N TRP A 380 10.63 9.67 12.05
CA TRP A 380 10.27 9.52 10.64
C TRP A 380 9.84 8.10 10.29
N SER A 381 10.60 7.10 10.76
CA SER A 381 10.27 5.69 10.56
C SER A 381 8.89 5.35 11.14
N ARG A 382 8.56 5.84 12.33
CA ARG A 382 7.26 5.60 12.99
C ARG A 382 6.13 6.28 12.23
N ILE A 383 6.31 7.53 11.81
CA ILE A 383 5.31 8.29 11.07
C ILE A 383 5.03 7.62 9.73
N PHE A 384 6.08 7.20 9.03
CA PHE A 384 5.94 6.53 7.75
C PHE A 384 5.22 5.18 7.89
N VAL A 385 5.50 4.41 8.94
CA VAL A 385 4.76 3.18 9.27
C VAL A 385 3.31 3.47 9.61
N VAL A 386 3.04 4.46 10.46
CA VAL A 386 1.67 4.86 10.84
C VAL A 386 0.90 5.34 9.62
N LEU A 387 1.51 6.13 8.74
CA LEU A 387 0.90 6.61 7.51
C LEU A 387 0.60 5.45 6.54
N THR A 388 1.59 4.60 6.28
CA THR A 388 1.45 3.45 5.37
C THR A 388 0.46 2.42 5.93
N GLY A 389 0.49 2.17 7.24
CA GLY A 389 -0.42 1.28 7.94
C GLY A 389 -1.84 1.83 8.02
N GLY A 390 -1.99 3.13 8.27
CA GLY A 390 -3.28 3.82 8.23
C GLY A 390 -3.91 3.80 6.85
N MET A 391 -3.13 4.10 5.80
CA MET A 391 -3.58 3.98 4.41
C MET A 391 -3.95 2.55 4.05
N LEU A 392 -3.16 1.56 4.48
CA LEU A 392 -3.46 0.15 4.27
C LEU A 392 -4.76 -0.26 4.95
N LEU A 393 -4.96 0.15 6.20
CA LEU A 393 -6.18 -0.12 6.96
C LEU A 393 -7.40 0.50 6.26
N LEU A 394 -7.30 1.76 5.81
CA LEU A 394 -8.37 2.43 5.08
C LEU A 394 -8.71 1.70 3.77
N LEU A 395 -7.69 1.31 2.99
CA LEU A 395 -7.89 0.55 1.76
C LEU A 395 -8.52 -0.83 2.01
N PHE A 396 -8.18 -1.47 3.14
CA PHE A 396 -8.74 -2.75 3.55
C PHE A 396 -10.20 -2.63 3.98
N VAL A 397 -10.51 -1.66 4.86
CA VAL A 397 -11.87 -1.37 5.34
C VAL A 397 -12.79 -0.96 4.19
N ALA A 398 -12.28 -0.21 3.22
CA ALA A 398 -13.02 0.15 2.01
C ALA A 398 -13.21 -1.02 1.02
N GLY A 399 -12.58 -2.18 1.25
CA GLY A 399 -12.58 -3.31 0.31
C GLY A 399 -11.81 -3.04 -0.99
N ALA A 400 -11.09 -1.92 -1.09
CA ALA A 400 -10.34 -1.52 -2.29
C ALA A 400 -9.04 -2.31 -2.44
N ALA A 401 -8.37 -2.65 -1.34
CA ALA A 401 -7.09 -3.37 -1.33
C ALA A 401 -7.07 -4.64 -2.22
N PRO A 402 -7.99 -5.62 -2.09
CA PRO A 402 -7.98 -6.82 -2.92
C PRO A 402 -8.29 -6.56 -4.39
N VAL A 403 -9.04 -5.51 -4.71
CA VAL A 403 -9.35 -5.12 -6.11
C VAL A 403 -8.12 -4.51 -6.76
N LEU A 404 -7.47 -3.55 -6.09
CA LEU A 404 -6.25 -2.89 -6.55
C LEU A 404 -5.11 -3.90 -6.73
N ALA A 405 -4.93 -4.80 -5.76
CA ALA A 405 -3.90 -5.84 -5.79
C ALA A 405 -4.09 -6.82 -6.97
N ARG A 406 -5.35 -7.20 -7.30
CA ARG A 406 -5.62 -8.03 -8.49
C ARG A 406 -5.24 -7.29 -9.77
N ARG A 407 -5.61 -6.01 -9.90
CA ARG A 407 -5.29 -5.19 -11.08
C ARG A 407 -3.78 -4.98 -11.24
N GLN A 408 -3.04 -4.82 -10.14
CA GLN A 408 -1.57 -4.71 -10.15
C GLN A 408 -0.90 -5.86 -10.91
N ARG A 409 -1.41 -7.09 -10.75
CA ARG A 409 -0.85 -8.31 -11.35
C ARG A 409 -1.08 -8.45 -12.86
N HIS A 410 -2.11 -7.81 -13.40
CA HIS A 410 -2.48 -7.97 -14.82
C HIS A 410 -1.61 -7.14 -15.76
N ALA A 411 -1.07 -6.00 -15.30
CA ALA A 411 -0.25 -5.11 -16.10
C ALA A 411 0.87 -4.45 -15.26
N PRO A 412 1.80 -5.23 -14.69
CA PRO A 412 2.72 -4.76 -13.66
C PRO A 412 3.67 -3.65 -14.17
N LEU A 413 4.10 -3.75 -15.43
CA LEU A 413 5.00 -2.76 -16.02
C LEU A 413 4.28 -1.46 -16.41
N LEU A 414 3.01 -1.56 -16.83
CA LEU A 414 2.20 -0.39 -17.14
C LEU A 414 1.88 0.40 -15.87
N THR A 415 1.55 -0.29 -14.77
CA THR A 415 1.30 0.35 -13.47
C THR A 415 2.57 0.98 -12.93
N LEU A 416 3.71 0.30 -12.99
CA LEU A 416 4.98 0.91 -12.60
C LEU A 416 5.28 2.18 -13.43
N ALA A 417 5.17 2.11 -14.75
CA ALA A 417 5.43 3.24 -15.65
C ALA A 417 4.52 4.45 -15.35
N LEU A 418 3.22 4.23 -15.19
CA LEU A 418 2.27 5.30 -14.84
C LEU A 418 2.57 5.91 -13.47
N GLY A 419 2.95 5.09 -12.51
CA GLY A 419 3.38 5.56 -11.19
C GLY A 419 4.61 6.44 -11.22
N VAL A 420 5.63 6.00 -11.96
CA VAL A 420 6.86 6.78 -12.17
C VAL A 420 6.56 8.12 -12.83
N LEU A 421 5.72 8.15 -13.87
CA LEU A 421 5.31 9.39 -14.53
C LEU A 421 4.55 10.31 -13.58
N ALA A 422 3.62 9.77 -12.78
CA ALA A 422 2.86 10.56 -11.83
C ALA A 422 3.73 11.16 -10.72
N LEU A 423 4.67 10.37 -10.18
CA LEU A 423 5.64 10.87 -9.21
C LEU A 423 6.58 11.90 -9.82
N ALA A 424 7.05 11.70 -11.05
CA ALA A 424 7.90 12.67 -11.75
C ALA A 424 7.16 13.98 -12.05
N LEU A 425 5.90 13.90 -12.46
CA LEU A 425 5.04 15.07 -12.70
C LEU A 425 4.76 15.85 -11.41
N LEU A 426 4.88 15.22 -10.25
CA LEU A 426 4.65 15.88 -8.96
C LEU A 426 5.97 16.38 -8.34
N ILE A 427 6.99 15.52 -8.28
CA ILE A 427 8.31 15.81 -7.67
C ILE A 427 9.12 16.77 -8.56
N GLY A 428 9.05 16.65 -9.88
CA GLY A 428 9.80 17.51 -10.81
C GLY A 428 9.42 18.99 -10.66
N PRO A 429 8.13 19.35 -10.80
CA PRO A 429 7.66 20.71 -10.53
C PRO A 429 7.86 21.13 -9.08
N ALA A 430 7.70 20.23 -8.09
CA ALA A 430 8.01 20.55 -6.70
C ALA A 430 9.47 21.01 -6.55
N LEU A 431 10.41 20.29 -7.17
CA LEU A 431 11.82 20.66 -7.17
C LEU A 431 12.04 21.99 -7.90
N GLY A 432 11.46 22.17 -9.08
CA GLY A 432 11.55 23.44 -9.83
C GLY A 432 11.03 24.65 -9.04
N LEU A 433 9.90 24.48 -8.37
CA LEU A 433 9.31 25.49 -7.48
C LEU A 433 10.22 25.75 -6.27
N ALA A 434 10.78 24.70 -5.65
CA ALA A 434 11.72 24.85 -4.54
C ALA A 434 12.98 25.61 -4.96
N LEU A 435 13.54 25.31 -6.13
CA LEU A 435 14.71 26.00 -6.70
C LEU A 435 14.40 27.45 -7.08
N ALA A 436 13.16 27.76 -7.44
CA ALA A 436 12.66 29.12 -7.69
C ALA A 436 12.34 29.89 -6.40
N GLY A 437 12.55 29.30 -5.22
CA GLY A 437 12.22 29.91 -3.92
C GLY A 437 10.73 29.81 -3.53
N LEU A 438 9.89 29.20 -4.37
CA LEU A 438 8.47 28.93 -4.11
C LEU A 438 8.30 27.65 -3.28
N LEU A 439 8.80 27.69 -2.06
CA LEU A 439 8.87 26.49 -1.22
C LEU A 439 7.52 26.00 -0.68
N VAL A 440 6.54 26.88 -0.49
CA VAL A 440 5.19 26.46 -0.07
C VAL A 440 4.54 25.50 -1.07
N PRO A 441 4.35 25.87 -2.35
CA PRO A 441 3.77 24.95 -3.31
C PRO A 441 4.69 23.73 -3.56
N ALA A 442 6.01 23.87 -3.41
CA ALA A 442 6.93 22.73 -3.46
C ALA A 442 6.73 21.74 -2.30
N LEU A 443 6.60 22.23 -1.07
CA LEU A 443 6.34 21.41 0.11
C LEU A 443 4.99 20.73 0.03
N LEU A 444 3.97 21.44 -0.44
CA LEU A 444 2.64 20.88 -0.67
C LEU A 444 2.69 19.77 -1.72
N ALA A 445 3.34 20.02 -2.87
CA ALA A 445 3.54 18.99 -3.89
C ALA A 445 4.36 17.79 -3.37
N SER A 446 5.37 18.04 -2.53
CA SER A 446 6.18 16.99 -1.89
C SER A 446 5.36 16.17 -0.88
N ALA A 447 4.50 16.81 -0.09
CA ALA A 447 3.59 16.15 0.84
C ALA A 447 2.56 15.29 0.10
N PHE A 448 2.01 15.81 -1.02
CA PHE A 448 1.18 15.00 -1.91
C PHE A 448 1.95 13.82 -2.50
N ALA A 449 3.21 14.00 -2.89
CA ALA A 449 4.05 12.93 -3.42
C ALA A 449 4.30 11.86 -2.35
N LEU A 450 4.60 12.27 -1.12
CA LEU A 450 4.76 11.37 0.02
C LEU A 450 3.47 10.58 0.30
N LEU A 451 2.32 11.25 0.30
CA LEU A 451 1.03 10.59 0.49
C LEU A 451 0.76 9.58 -0.63
N LEU A 452 1.01 9.97 -1.88
CA LEU A 452 0.86 9.12 -3.06
C LEU A 452 1.78 7.88 -2.99
N VAL A 453 3.04 8.08 -2.58
CA VAL A 453 4.02 7.02 -2.32
C VAL A 453 3.55 6.10 -1.21
N ALA A 454 3.08 6.65 -0.08
CA ALA A 454 2.59 5.86 1.05
C ALA A 454 1.37 5.02 0.66
N THR A 455 0.37 5.60 -0.01
CA THR A 455 -0.81 4.87 -0.49
C THR A 455 -0.42 3.80 -1.51
N GLY A 456 0.47 4.12 -2.45
CA GLY A 456 0.97 3.14 -3.42
C GLY A 456 1.75 2.00 -2.76
N LEU A 457 2.59 2.33 -1.78
CA LEU A 457 3.35 1.35 -1.01
C LEU A 457 2.41 0.45 -0.21
N SER A 458 1.33 0.97 0.37
CA SER A 458 0.30 0.16 1.04
C SER A 458 -0.31 -0.89 0.12
N VAL A 459 -0.66 -0.52 -1.13
CA VAL A 459 -1.21 -1.47 -2.13
C VAL A 459 -0.18 -2.56 -2.48
N SER A 460 1.06 -2.16 -2.76
CA SER A 460 2.14 -3.09 -3.11
C SER A 460 2.51 -4.01 -1.94
N ALA A 461 2.59 -3.47 -0.72
CA ALA A 461 2.87 -4.22 0.50
C ALA A 461 1.76 -5.24 0.77
N TYR A 462 0.50 -4.86 0.60
CA TYR A 462 -0.64 -5.78 0.72
C TYR A 462 -0.57 -6.91 -0.32
N ASP A 463 -0.32 -6.62 -1.59
CA ASP A 463 -0.27 -7.67 -2.61
C ASP A 463 0.89 -8.65 -2.39
N ALA A 464 2.07 -8.12 -2.04
CA ALA A 464 3.25 -8.92 -1.71
C ALA A 464 3.01 -9.79 -0.47
N GLY A 465 2.51 -9.21 0.62
CA GLY A 465 2.22 -9.93 1.85
C GLY A 465 1.14 -10.99 1.66
N ARG A 466 0.09 -10.70 0.88
CA ARG A 466 -0.94 -11.67 0.51
C ARG A 466 -0.37 -12.82 -0.34
N ALA A 467 0.52 -12.53 -1.28
CA ALA A 467 1.20 -13.57 -2.07
C ALA A 467 2.04 -14.51 -1.18
N VAL A 468 2.74 -13.95 -0.18
CA VAL A 468 3.47 -14.74 0.82
C VAL A 468 2.52 -15.56 1.67
N ALA A 469 1.42 -14.98 2.17
CA ALA A 469 0.43 -15.69 2.97
C ALA A 469 -0.20 -16.88 2.23
N TYR A 470 -0.50 -16.73 0.93
CA TYR A 470 -0.97 -17.83 0.08
C TYR A 470 0.07 -18.93 -0.10
N ARG A 471 1.34 -18.57 -0.31
CA ARG A 471 2.43 -19.56 -0.44
C ARG A 471 2.64 -20.35 0.85
N LEU A 472 2.47 -19.70 2.00
CA LEU A 472 2.57 -20.32 3.32
C LEU A 472 1.26 -21.00 3.78
N ARG A 473 0.18 -20.95 2.98
CA ARG A 473 -1.14 -21.53 3.28
C ARG A 473 -1.72 -21.08 4.63
N LEU A 474 -1.51 -19.81 4.98
CA LEU A 474 -1.98 -19.26 6.25
C LEU A 474 -3.51 -19.07 6.25
N PRO A 475 -4.19 -19.21 7.40
CA PRO A 475 -5.62 -18.93 7.52
C PRO A 475 -5.88 -17.42 7.32
N ALA A 476 -6.96 -17.06 6.60
CA ALA A 476 -7.29 -15.66 6.30
C ALA A 476 -6.13 -14.88 5.59
N PRO A 477 -5.74 -15.28 4.37
CA PRO A 477 -4.58 -14.73 3.66
C PRO A 477 -4.67 -13.22 3.39
N ASP A 478 -5.87 -12.65 3.38
CA ASP A 478 -6.06 -11.21 3.18
C ASP A 478 -5.62 -10.39 4.41
N ALA A 479 -6.06 -10.78 5.62
CA ALA A 479 -5.70 -10.09 6.86
C ALA A 479 -4.24 -10.35 7.26
N LEU A 480 -3.81 -11.62 7.25
CA LEU A 480 -2.42 -11.95 7.54
C LEU A 480 -1.47 -11.41 6.45
N GLY A 481 -1.93 -11.36 5.20
CA GLY A 481 -1.17 -10.74 4.11
C GLY A 481 -0.91 -9.25 4.35
N ALA A 482 -1.92 -8.50 4.80
CA ALA A 482 -1.74 -7.09 5.17
C ALA A 482 -0.70 -6.89 6.28
N LEU A 483 -0.77 -7.72 7.34
CA LEU A 483 0.18 -7.67 8.46
C LEU A 483 1.60 -8.05 8.05
N LEU A 484 1.76 -9.11 7.24
CA LEU A 484 3.05 -9.53 6.71
C LEU A 484 3.67 -8.47 5.80
N GLY A 485 2.86 -7.85 4.93
CA GLY A 485 3.28 -6.74 4.07
C GLY A 485 3.76 -5.53 4.87
N LEU A 486 2.98 -5.10 5.85
CA LEU A 486 3.35 -3.99 6.74
C LEU A 486 4.60 -4.32 7.56
N GLY A 487 4.70 -5.54 8.10
CA GLY A 487 5.87 -6.02 8.83
C GLY A 487 7.13 -6.04 7.98
N ALA A 488 7.04 -6.43 6.71
CA ALA A 488 8.16 -6.36 5.77
C ALA A 488 8.60 -4.92 5.50
N VAL A 489 7.65 -4.00 5.27
CA VAL A 489 7.95 -2.56 5.13
C VAL A 489 8.62 -2.02 6.40
N ALA A 490 8.09 -2.35 7.58
CA ALA A 490 8.69 -1.94 8.85
C ALA A 490 10.11 -2.48 9.03
N ALA A 491 10.37 -3.73 8.63
CA ALA A 491 11.70 -4.32 8.66
C ALA A 491 12.69 -3.58 7.74
N THR A 492 12.25 -3.12 6.55
CA THR A 492 13.13 -2.35 5.65
C THR A 492 13.58 -1.01 6.23
N LEU A 493 12.84 -0.43 7.19
CA LEU A 493 13.21 0.83 7.85
C LEU A 493 14.46 0.73 8.73
N SER A 494 14.88 -0.48 9.10
CA SER A 494 16.18 -0.71 9.75
C SER A 494 17.36 -0.41 8.83
N LEU A 495 17.13 -0.40 7.51
CA LEU A 495 18.12 -0.16 6.47
C LEU A 495 17.61 1.00 5.58
N PRO A 496 17.92 2.26 5.91
CA PRO A 496 17.45 3.44 5.17
C PRO A 496 17.48 3.35 3.63
N PRO A 497 18.54 2.83 2.99
CA PRO A 497 18.54 2.68 1.53
C PRO A 497 17.50 1.67 1.03
N LEU A 498 17.32 0.56 1.73
CA LEU A 498 16.28 -0.41 1.38
C LEU A 498 14.90 0.18 1.58
N ALA A 499 14.67 0.88 2.69
CA ALA A 499 13.40 1.58 2.91
C ALA A 499 13.07 2.58 1.79
N LEU A 500 14.04 3.42 1.40
CA LEU A 500 13.84 4.40 0.33
C LEU A 500 13.54 3.72 -1.01
N THR A 501 14.31 2.69 -1.37
CA THR A 501 14.07 1.95 -2.63
C THR A 501 12.72 1.23 -2.61
N CYS A 502 12.37 0.56 -1.52
CA CYS A 502 11.06 -0.07 -1.35
C CYS A 502 9.93 0.95 -1.42
N ALA A 503 10.08 2.11 -0.77
CA ALA A 503 9.10 3.18 -0.81
C ALA A 503 8.93 3.74 -2.22
N LEU A 504 10.01 4.07 -2.93
CA LEU A 504 9.92 4.64 -4.28
C LEU A 504 9.37 3.63 -5.29
N VAL A 505 9.89 2.39 -5.30
CA VAL A 505 9.46 1.36 -6.26
C VAL A 505 8.06 0.85 -5.93
N GLY A 506 7.81 0.48 -4.67
CA GLY A 506 6.51 0.01 -4.21
C GLY A 506 5.44 1.09 -4.26
N GLY A 507 5.82 2.32 -3.91
CA GLY A 507 5.01 3.53 -4.05
C GLY A 507 4.61 3.79 -5.49
N ALA A 508 5.58 3.94 -6.40
CA ALA A 508 5.32 4.12 -7.83
C ALA A 508 4.40 3.01 -8.37
N TRP A 509 4.72 1.75 -8.10
CA TRP A 509 3.94 0.63 -8.60
C TRP A 509 2.47 0.69 -8.14
N GLY A 510 2.22 0.90 -6.85
CA GLY A 510 0.87 1.02 -6.33
C GLY A 510 0.15 2.29 -6.79
N THR A 511 0.84 3.42 -6.87
CA THR A 511 0.30 4.68 -7.41
C THR A 511 -0.25 4.49 -8.82
N GLY A 512 0.50 3.82 -9.70
CA GLY A 512 0.01 3.60 -11.06
C GLY A 512 -1.18 2.64 -11.12
N THR A 513 -1.34 1.73 -10.15
CA THR A 513 -2.58 0.94 -10.04
C THR A 513 -3.78 1.82 -9.75
N LEU A 514 -3.64 2.80 -8.85
CA LEU A 514 -4.70 3.74 -8.51
C LEU A 514 -5.13 4.55 -9.74
N LEU A 515 -4.16 5.00 -10.55
CA LEU A 515 -4.43 5.75 -11.78
C LEU A 515 -5.17 4.94 -12.84
N LEU A 516 -4.88 3.64 -12.95
CA LEU A 516 -5.62 2.73 -13.84
C LEU A 516 -7.05 2.46 -13.36
N THR A 517 -7.34 2.68 -12.08
CA THR A 517 -8.66 2.33 -11.51
C THR A 517 -9.75 3.38 -11.66
N ARG A 518 -9.55 4.42 -12.48
CA ARG A 518 -10.55 5.48 -12.66
C ARG A 518 -11.94 4.91 -13.04
N PRO A 519 -12.95 5.02 -12.14
CA PRO A 519 -14.23 4.32 -12.27
C PRO A 519 -15.15 4.86 -13.38
N GLY A 520 -14.74 5.89 -14.13
CA GLY A 520 -15.60 6.56 -15.10
C GLY A 520 -15.63 5.96 -16.50
N ARG A 521 -14.75 5.01 -16.84
CA ARG A 521 -14.64 4.53 -18.23
C ARG A 521 -15.52 3.32 -18.57
N GLU A 522 -16.05 2.63 -17.58
CA GLU A 522 -16.90 1.45 -17.76
C GLU A 522 -18.40 1.80 -17.85
N ALA A 523 -18.80 3.04 -17.51
CA ALA A 523 -20.19 3.48 -17.61
C ALA A 523 -20.57 4.05 -19.00
N GLU A 524 -19.59 4.26 -19.88
CA GLU A 524 -19.79 4.79 -21.24
C GLU A 524 -19.64 3.73 -22.35
N SER A 525 -19.38 2.47 -21.99
CA SER A 525 -19.31 1.31 -22.89
C SER A 525 -20.37 0.28 -22.55
#